data_AF-A0A6P0NHB6-F1
#
_entry.id   AF-A0A6P0NHB6-F1
#
_cell.length_a   1.000
_cell.length_b   1.000
_cell.length_c   1.000
_cell.angle_alpha   90.00
_cell.angle_beta   90.00
_cell.angle_gamma   90.00
#
_symmetry.space_group_name_H-M   'P 1'
#
loop_
_entity.id
_entity.type
_entity.pdbx_description
1 polymer ?
#
loop_
_entity_poly.entity_id
_entity_poly.type
_entity_poly.pdbx_seq_one_letter_code
_entity_poly.pdbx_strand_id
1 'polypeptide(L)'
;MPNLQQTWDNSQFYSSSDDPRIAATVEELKGAIATLATTCAPFGDHIDTASSLPQEQVGPLLDQVRTAHQQRTEISKQLGNLRTFISSILSVDSRDTSASQWKPTLQQLGAEVTQATTALNVFLLRVSDKFVETVIADPELEELSFSLRHQRKLQDQLLSIPEEQLVTGLSVNGLQGWGNLYTEFAMAVAARADGREIPVNWLDVPSVQDGATGVRFIDACVRSNQSDATWVNI
;
A
#
# COMPACT_ATOMS: atom_id res chain seq x y z
N MET A 1 30.40 -23.90 -28.28
CA MET A 1 30.53 -22.44 -28.09
C MET A 1 30.78 -22.21 -26.61
N PRO A 2 31.73 -21.36 -26.20
CA PRO A 2 31.83 -20.96 -24.80
C PRO A 2 30.50 -20.31 -24.40
N ASN A 3 29.99 -20.66 -23.24
CA ASN A 3 28.70 -20.19 -22.73
C ASN A 3 28.84 -18.69 -22.38
N LEU A 4 28.60 -17.81 -23.35
CA LEU A 4 28.63 -16.36 -23.18
C LEU A 4 27.31 -15.91 -22.52
N GLN A 5 27.02 -16.38 -21.31
CA GLN A 5 25.96 -15.78 -20.51
C GLN A 5 26.49 -14.47 -19.93
N GLN A 6 25.90 -13.35 -20.36
CA GLN A 6 26.13 -12.07 -19.68
C GLN A 6 25.50 -12.16 -18.30
N THR A 7 26.33 -12.09 -17.27
CA THR A 7 25.90 -12.07 -15.87
C THR A 7 26.27 -10.74 -15.23
N TRP A 8 25.42 -10.26 -14.34
CA TRP A 8 25.73 -9.12 -13.50
C TRP A 8 26.76 -9.53 -12.45
N ASP A 9 27.86 -8.78 -12.32
CA ASP A 9 28.77 -8.95 -11.17
C ASP A 9 28.24 -8.16 -9.97
N ASN A 10 27.43 -8.83 -9.16
CA ASN A 10 26.88 -8.30 -7.91
C ASN A 10 27.50 -8.96 -6.67
N SER A 11 28.66 -9.61 -6.83
CA SER A 11 29.33 -10.39 -5.78
C SER A 11 29.69 -9.57 -4.53
N GLN A 12 29.82 -8.25 -4.69
CA GLN A 12 29.99 -7.29 -3.59
C GLN A 12 28.82 -7.30 -2.58
N PHE A 13 27.61 -7.66 -3.02
CA PHE A 13 26.43 -7.74 -2.15
C PHE A 13 26.25 -9.16 -1.62
N TYR A 14 26.05 -10.13 -2.52
CA TYR A 14 25.84 -11.54 -2.20
C TYR A 14 26.54 -12.42 -3.24
N SER A 15 27.06 -13.58 -2.84
CA SER A 15 27.80 -14.47 -3.73
C SER A 15 26.91 -15.26 -4.68
N SER A 16 25.66 -15.52 -4.27
CA SER A 16 24.68 -16.35 -4.98
C SER A 16 23.28 -16.18 -4.38
N SER A 17 22.26 -16.79 -5.00
CA SER A 17 20.86 -16.77 -4.52
C SER A 17 20.62 -17.58 -3.24
N ASP A 18 21.56 -18.44 -2.86
CA ASP A 18 21.58 -19.25 -1.63
C ASP A 18 22.59 -18.74 -0.58
N ASP A 19 23.17 -17.56 -0.78
CA ASP A 19 24.09 -16.94 0.19
C ASP A 19 23.38 -16.76 1.55
N PRO A 20 23.92 -17.35 2.64
CA PRO A 20 23.28 -17.29 3.96
C PRO A 20 23.13 -15.86 4.49
N ARG A 21 23.91 -14.90 3.98
CA ARG A 21 23.76 -13.48 4.32
C ARG A 21 22.41 -12.92 3.88
N ILE A 22 21.78 -13.47 2.85
CA ILE A 22 20.43 -13.04 2.42
C ILE A 22 19.42 -13.27 3.56
N ALA A 23 19.44 -14.46 4.15
CA ALA A 23 18.55 -14.80 5.26
C ALA A 23 18.81 -13.90 6.47
N ALA A 24 20.09 -13.61 6.79
CA ALA A 24 20.45 -12.67 7.84
C ALA A 24 19.92 -11.25 7.56
N THR A 25 20.11 -10.72 6.36
CA THR A 25 19.58 -9.41 5.95
C THR A 25 18.05 -9.36 6.05
N VAL A 26 17.35 -10.46 5.69
CA VAL A 26 15.90 -10.53 5.82
C VAL A 26 15.45 -10.41 7.28
N GLU A 27 16.11 -11.11 8.21
CA GLU A 27 15.79 -11.01 9.64
C GLU A 27 16.11 -9.63 10.23
N GLU A 28 17.24 -9.03 9.82
CA GLU A 28 17.58 -7.64 10.17
C GLU A 28 16.52 -6.66 9.68
N LEU A 29 16.08 -6.80 8.43
CA LEU A 29 15.02 -5.98 7.85
C LEU A 29 13.70 -6.12 8.62
N LYS A 30 13.31 -7.33 9.02
CA LYS A 30 12.11 -7.54 9.84
C LYS A 30 12.20 -6.79 11.17
N GLY A 31 13.33 -6.89 11.85
CA GLY A 31 13.57 -6.16 13.11
C GLY A 31 13.55 -4.64 12.93
N ALA A 32 14.17 -4.15 11.87
CA ALA A 32 14.16 -2.72 11.53
C ALA A 32 12.75 -2.21 11.20
N ILE A 33 11.97 -2.98 10.44
CA ILE A 33 10.58 -2.65 10.10
C ILE A 33 9.69 -2.63 11.36
N ALA A 34 9.85 -3.59 12.28
CA ALA A 34 9.13 -3.58 13.56
C ALA A 34 9.48 -2.34 14.41
N THR A 35 10.75 -1.94 14.39
CA THR A 35 11.20 -0.71 15.06
C THR A 35 10.58 0.52 14.41
N LEU A 36 10.59 0.62 13.08
CA LEU A 36 9.95 1.70 12.34
C LEU A 36 8.44 1.77 12.61
N ALA A 37 7.76 0.63 12.69
CA ALA A 37 6.34 0.57 13.04
C ALA A 37 6.10 1.13 14.45
N THR A 38 6.95 0.79 15.41
CA THR A 38 6.89 1.33 16.77
C THR A 38 7.13 2.84 16.80
N THR A 39 8.09 3.33 16.01
CA THR A 39 8.36 4.77 15.87
C THR A 39 7.20 5.51 15.21
N CYS A 40 6.51 4.90 14.24
CA CYS A 40 5.43 5.56 13.51
C CYS A 40 4.04 5.44 14.17
N ALA A 41 3.79 4.41 14.98
CA ALA A 41 2.47 4.16 15.57
C ALA A 41 1.89 5.36 16.35
N PRO A 42 2.66 6.09 17.19
CA PRO A 42 2.14 7.20 17.97
C PRO A 42 1.60 8.37 17.15
N PHE A 43 2.00 8.53 15.88
CA PHE A 43 1.41 9.57 15.02
C PHE A 43 -0.11 9.38 14.84
N GLY A 44 -0.62 8.14 15.00
CA GLY A 44 -2.04 7.84 14.99
C GLY A 44 -2.84 8.64 16.01
N ASP A 45 -2.29 8.86 17.21
CA ASP A 45 -2.96 9.56 18.30
C ASP A 45 -3.08 11.07 18.06
N HIS A 46 -2.30 11.60 17.10
CA HIS A 46 -2.27 13.01 16.75
C HIS A 46 -3.06 13.35 15.49
N ILE A 47 -3.63 12.36 14.79
CA ILE A 47 -4.30 12.56 13.50
C ILE A 47 -5.49 13.54 13.61
N ASP A 48 -6.31 13.40 14.65
CA ASP A 48 -7.51 14.24 14.84
C ASP A 48 -7.17 15.70 15.18
N THR A 49 -6.00 15.95 15.76
CA THR A 49 -5.54 17.28 16.19
C THR A 49 -4.46 17.86 15.29
N ALA A 50 -4.08 17.15 14.21
CA ALA A 50 -2.94 17.48 13.37
C ALA A 50 -2.99 18.91 12.79
N SER A 51 -4.19 19.40 12.46
CA SER A 51 -4.38 20.74 11.90
C SER A 51 -4.07 21.88 12.88
N SER A 52 -4.01 21.60 14.20
CA SER A 52 -3.77 22.59 15.25
C SER A 52 -2.98 21.99 16.42
N LEU A 53 -1.72 21.60 16.16
CA LEU A 53 -0.84 21.03 17.17
C LEU A 53 -0.45 22.06 18.26
N PRO A 54 -0.43 21.67 19.55
CA PRO A 54 0.16 22.48 20.61
C PRO A 54 1.64 22.75 20.37
N GLN A 55 2.10 23.98 20.64
CA GLN A 55 3.48 24.41 20.37
C GLN A 55 4.53 23.52 21.07
N GLU A 56 4.20 23.00 22.25
CA GLU A 56 5.04 22.08 23.04
C GLU A 56 5.26 20.70 22.37
N GLN A 57 4.34 20.27 21.49
CA GLN A 57 4.44 18.99 20.80
C GLN A 57 5.22 19.09 19.48
N VAL A 58 5.40 20.30 18.94
CA VAL A 58 6.04 20.50 17.63
C VAL A 58 7.48 19.95 17.60
N GLY A 59 8.29 20.26 18.61
CA GLY A 59 9.68 19.79 18.70
C GLY A 59 9.79 18.26 18.78
N PRO A 60 9.15 17.60 19.77
CA PRO A 60 9.15 16.15 19.88
C PRO A 60 8.64 15.42 18.63
N LEU A 61 7.57 15.93 17.99
CA LEU A 61 7.03 15.34 16.78
C LEU A 61 7.99 15.50 15.59
N LEU A 62 8.67 16.65 15.46
CA LEU A 62 9.69 16.85 14.44
C LEU A 62 10.85 15.86 14.60
N ASP A 63 11.33 15.65 15.83
CA ASP A 63 12.39 14.69 16.12
C ASP A 63 11.98 13.24 15.81
N GLN A 64 10.72 12.91 16.07
CA GLN A 64 10.16 11.61 15.73
C GLN A 64 10.01 11.42 14.22
N VAL A 65 9.60 12.45 13.47
CA VAL A 65 9.58 12.44 11.99
C VAL A 65 11.00 12.21 11.46
N ARG A 66 12.01 12.89 12.02
CA ARG A 66 13.42 12.71 11.67
C ARG A 66 13.88 11.26 11.87
N THR A 67 13.58 10.71 13.05
CA THR A 67 13.92 9.32 13.39
C THR A 67 13.26 8.33 12.44
N ALA A 68 11.96 8.49 12.16
CA ALA A 68 11.23 7.62 11.24
C ALA A 68 11.79 7.70 9.81
N HIS A 69 12.16 8.90 9.36
CA HIS A 69 12.76 9.13 8.05
C HIS A 69 14.12 8.42 7.91
N GLN A 70 15.00 8.57 8.89
CA GLN A 70 16.30 7.89 8.91
C GLN A 70 16.14 6.37 8.88
N GLN A 71 15.27 5.81 9.73
CA GLN A 71 14.98 4.37 9.77
C GLN A 71 14.45 3.87 8.41
N ARG A 72 13.47 4.58 7.84
CA ARG A 72 12.89 4.23 6.53
C ARG A 72 13.94 4.28 5.41
N THR A 73 14.84 5.25 5.44
CA THR A 73 15.92 5.39 4.46
C THR A 73 16.88 4.21 4.52
N GLU A 74 17.31 3.81 5.71
CA GLU A 74 18.20 2.64 5.87
C GLU A 74 17.53 1.33 5.44
N ILE A 75 16.26 1.13 5.82
CA ILE A 75 15.46 -0.02 5.36
C ILE A 75 15.35 -0.01 3.83
N SER A 76 15.08 1.15 3.23
CA SER A 76 14.90 1.28 1.77
C SER A 76 16.18 0.95 1.01
N LYS A 77 17.35 1.36 1.51
CA LYS A 77 18.65 1.02 0.92
C LYS A 77 18.89 -0.49 0.94
N GLN A 78 18.74 -1.14 2.11
CA GLN A 78 18.99 -2.57 2.26
C GLN A 78 18.00 -3.42 1.47
N LEU A 79 16.70 -3.14 1.59
CA LEU A 79 15.64 -3.84 0.87
C LEU A 79 15.76 -3.62 -0.65
N GLY A 80 16.13 -2.41 -1.09
CA GLY A 80 16.39 -2.08 -2.48
C GLY A 80 17.55 -2.88 -3.08
N ASN A 81 18.67 -2.97 -2.36
CA ASN A 81 19.83 -3.77 -2.76
C ASN A 81 19.46 -5.24 -2.91
N LEU A 82 18.80 -5.82 -1.91
CA LEU A 82 18.41 -7.23 -1.93
C LEU A 82 17.41 -7.54 -3.06
N ARG A 83 16.39 -6.67 -3.26
CA ARG A 83 15.46 -6.80 -4.39
C ARG A 83 16.15 -6.73 -5.74
N THR A 84 17.08 -5.80 -5.91
CA THR A 84 17.82 -5.63 -7.16
C THR A 84 18.70 -6.85 -7.44
N PHE A 85 19.36 -7.38 -6.41
CA PHE A 85 20.16 -8.60 -6.50
C PHE A 85 19.33 -9.81 -6.96
N ILE A 86 18.24 -10.11 -6.26
CA ILE A 86 17.34 -11.24 -6.58
C ILE A 86 16.71 -11.07 -7.97
N SER A 87 16.30 -9.85 -8.32
CA SER A 87 15.72 -9.57 -9.65
C SER A 87 16.75 -9.74 -10.77
N SER A 88 18.01 -9.36 -10.53
CA SER A 88 19.11 -9.55 -11.48
C SER A 88 19.37 -11.03 -11.75
N ILE A 89 19.38 -11.87 -10.72
CA ILE A 89 19.52 -13.32 -10.88
C ILE A 89 18.38 -13.88 -11.74
N LEU A 90 17.13 -13.55 -11.40
CA LEU A 90 15.95 -14.09 -12.09
C LEU A 90 15.78 -13.55 -13.51
N SER A 91 16.40 -12.41 -13.82
CA SER A 91 16.52 -11.89 -15.18
C SER A 91 17.47 -12.73 -16.04
N VAL A 92 18.54 -13.27 -15.45
CA VAL A 92 19.50 -14.15 -16.12
C VAL A 92 19.00 -15.60 -16.19
N ASP A 93 18.55 -16.15 -15.06
CA ASP A 93 17.94 -17.48 -14.98
C ASP A 93 16.64 -17.44 -14.17
N SER A 94 15.52 -17.35 -14.89
CA SER A 94 14.18 -17.38 -14.31
C SER A 94 13.82 -18.69 -13.60
N ARG A 95 14.62 -19.75 -13.76
CA ARG A 95 14.42 -21.06 -13.11
C ARG A 95 15.22 -21.23 -11.83
N ASP A 96 15.98 -20.22 -11.40
CA ASP A 96 16.67 -20.24 -10.10
C ASP A 96 15.64 -20.37 -8.96
N THR A 97 15.66 -21.53 -8.30
CA THR A 97 14.69 -21.88 -7.26
C THR A 97 14.89 -21.06 -5.99
N SER A 98 16.15 -20.83 -5.59
CA SER A 98 16.49 -20.10 -4.37
C SER A 98 16.08 -18.63 -4.50
N ALA A 99 16.40 -18.00 -5.63
CA ALA A 99 15.99 -16.62 -5.91
C ALA A 99 14.46 -16.47 -6.02
N SER A 100 13.79 -17.45 -6.64
CA SER A 100 12.33 -17.43 -6.76
C SER A 100 11.62 -17.53 -5.40
N GLN A 101 12.18 -18.25 -4.44
CA GLN A 101 11.63 -18.37 -3.08
C GLN A 101 11.68 -17.06 -2.28
N TRP A 102 12.63 -16.17 -2.59
CA TRP A 102 12.74 -14.88 -1.89
C TRP A 102 11.71 -13.84 -2.35
N LYS A 103 11.13 -13.99 -3.55
CA LYS A 103 10.18 -13.01 -4.11
C LYS A 103 8.98 -12.71 -3.19
N PRO A 104 8.23 -13.71 -2.68
CA PRO A 104 7.13 -13.46 -1.75
C PRO A 104 7.58 -12.75 -0.47
N THR A 105 8.72 -13.15 0.09
CA THR A 105 9.30 -12.51 1.28
C THR A 105 9.62 -11.05 1.04
N LEU A 106 10.25 -10.72 -0.09
CA LEU A 106 10.58 -9.34 -0.44
C LEU A 106 9.36 -8.48 -0.74
N GLN A 107 8.30 -9.07 -1.30
CA GLN A 107 7.01 -8.40 -1.47
C GLN A 107 6.38 -8.11 -0.11
N GLN A 108 6.35 -9.10 0.78
CA GLN A 108 5.83 -8.98 2.13
C GLN A 108 6.55 -7.89 2.94
N LEU A 109 7.89 -7.87 2.96
CA LEU A 109 8.66 -6.82 3.62
C LEU A 109 8.31 -5.41 3.08
N GLY A 110 8.01 -5.29 1.79
CA GLY A 110 7.55 -4.03 1.20
C GLY A 110 6.19 -3.57 1.69
N ALA A 111 5.25 -4.52 1.78
CA ALA A 111 3.93 -4.26 2.34
C ALA A 111 4.04 -3.84 3.80
N GLU A 112 4.90 -4.51 4.59
CA GLU A 112 5.13 -4.18 5.99
C GLU A 112 5.76 -2.80 6.19
N VAL A 113 6.71 -2.37 5.35
CA VAL A 113 7.21 -0.98 5.37
C VAL A 113 6.10 0.04 5.09
N THR A 114 5.24 -0.28 4.12
CA THR A 114 4.10 0.59 3.77
C THR A 114 3.12 0.70 4.94
N GLN A 115 2.78 -0.43 5.56
CA GLN A 115 1.91 -0.48 6.72
C GLN A 115 2.53 0.26 7.91
N ALA A 116 3.81 0.01 8.21
CA ALA A 116 4.55 0.63 9.30
C ALA A 116 4.53 2.16 9.21
N THR A 117 4.56 2.73 8.01
CA THR A 117 4.62 4.19 7.79
C THR A 117 3.26 4.85 7.59
N THR A 118 2.16 4.09 7.58
CA THR A 118 0.81 4.60 7.25
C THR A 118 0.37 5.71 8.20
N ALA A 119 0.52 5.54 9.52
CA ALA A 119 0.13 6.54 10.51
C ALA A 119 0.89 7.87 10.32
N LEU A 120 2.21 7.79 10.11
CA LEU A 120 3.05 8.95 9.80
C LEU A 120 2.59 9.68 8.53
N ASN A 121 2.32 8.94 7.45
CA ASN A 121 1.90 9.53 6.18
C ASN A 121 0.55 10.26 6.30
N VAL A 122 -0.43 9.67 7.00
CA VAL A 122 -1.73 10.30 7.25
C VAL A 122 -1.59 11.54 8.12
N PHE A 123 -0.75 11.48 9.15
CA PHE A 123 -0.43 12.63 9.99
C PHE A 123 0.19 13.77 9.17
N LEU A 124 1.26 13.51 8.41
CA LEU A 124 1.94 14.50 7.57
C LEU A 124 1.04 15.08 6.46
N LEU A 125 0.04 14.32 6.01
CA LEU A 125 -0.97 14.80 5.07
C LEU A 125 -1.94 15.80 5.74
N ARG A 126 -2.24 15.65 7.03
CA ARG A 126 -3.26 16.43 7.75
C ARG A 126 -2.74 17.57 8.62
N VAL A 127 -1.45 17.57 8.96
CA VAL A 127 -0.85 18.64 9.77
C VAL A 127 -1.02 20.02 9.16
N SER A 128 -0.93 21.08 9.97
CA SER A 128 -0.92 22.46 9.47
C SER A 128 0.26 22.74 8.52
N ASP A 129 0.08 23.68 7.57
CA ASP A 129 1.17 24.12 6.68
C ASP A 129 2.37 24.66 7.46
N LYS A 130 2.13 25.32 8.60
CA LYS A 130 3.19 25.82 9.48
C LYS A 130 4.10 24.69 9.98
N PHE A 131 3.52 23.54 10.34
CA PHE A 131 4.31 22.38 10.74
C PHE A 131 5.09 21.81 9.57
N VAL A 132 4.50 21.72 8.37
CA VAL A 132 5.22 21.26 7.16
C VAL A 132 6.38 22.17 6.81
N GLU A 133 6.21 23.49 6.90
CA GLU A 133 7.31 24.45 6.70
C GLU A 133 8.42 24.28 7.75
N THR A 134 8.08 23.84 8.97
CA THR A 134 9.07 23.48 10.00
C THR A 134 9.81 22.17 9.64
N VAL A 135 9.08 21.18 9.11
CA VAL A 135 9.67 19.90 8.65
C VAL A 135 10.64 20.12 7.50
N ILE A 136 10.26 20.85 6.45
CA ILE A 136 11.12 21.03 5.27
C ILE A 136 12.29 21.99 5.51
N ALA A 137 12.23 22.81 6.57
CA ALA A 137 13.34 23.65 6.99
C ALA A 137 14.42 22.89 7.77
N ASP A 138 14.13 21.66 8.22
CA ASP A 138 15.12 20.78 8.83
C ASP A 138 16.06 20.22 7.75
N PRO A 139 17.39 20.39 7.88
CA PRO A 139 18.36 19.96 6.87
C PRO A 139 18.31 18.45 6.54
N GLU A 140 17.88 17.60 7.48
CA GLU A 140 17.77 16.16 7.24
C GLU A 140 16.46 15.77 6.57
N LEU A 141 15.47 16.66 6.56
CA LEU A 141 14.12 16.41 6.02
C LEU A 141 13.81 17.25 4.78
N GLU A 142 14.69 18.17 4.39
CA GLU A 142 14.54 19.02 3.20
C GLU A 142 14.24 18.18 1.93
N GLU A 143 14.85 16.99 1.81
CA GLU A 143 14.63 16.09 0.67
C GLU A 143 13.16 15.62 0.53
N LEU A 144 12.38 15.68 1.61
CA LEU A 144 10.95 15.36 1.60
C LEU A 144 10.09 16.49 1.01
N SER A 145 10.64 17.70 0.82
CA SER A 145 9.90 18.90 0.42
C SER A 145 9.03 18.68 -0.81
N PHE A 146 9.60 18.12 -1.88
CA PHE A 146 8.84 17.84 -3.11
C PHE A 146 7.71 16.84 -2.85
N SER A 147 8.00 15.74 -2.16
CA SER A 147 7.01 14.70 -1.87
C SER A 147 5.87 15.24 -1.02
N LEU A 148 6.18 15.94 0.07
CA LEU A 148 5.18 16.50 0.99
C LEU A 148 4.29 17.53 0.30
N ARG A 149 4.89 18.46 -0.46
CA ARG A 149 4.12 19.46 -1.22
C ARG A 149 3.24 18.80 -2.28
N HIS A 150 3.73 17.75 -2.94
CA HIS A 150 2.95 17.02 -3.93
C HIS A 150 1.77 16.26 -3.32
N GLN A 151 2.01 15.52 -2.23
CA GLN A 151 0.99 14.74 -1.53
C GLN A 151 -0.12 15.63 -0.95
N ARG A 152 0.23 16.85 -0.54
CA ARG A 152 -0.71 17.81 0.08
C ARG A 152 -1.45 18.71 -0.90
N LYS A 153 -1.28 18.54 -2.22
CA LYS A 153 -1.94 19.38 -3.24
C LYS A 153 -3.47 19.41 -3.14
N LEU A 154 -4.07 18.35 -2.60
CA LEU A 154 -5.51 18.20 -2.43
C LEU A 154 -5.89 18.08 -0.93
N GLN A 155 -5.03 18.57 -0.04
CA GLN A 155 -5.28 18.49 1.41
C GLN A 155 -6.59 19.19 1.79
N ASP A 156 -6.91 20.30 1.13
CA ASP A 156 -8.14 21.07 1.31
C ASP A 156 -9.40 20.29 0.91
N GLN A 157 -9.25 19.18 0.19
CA GLN A 157 -10.33 18.28 -0.23
C GLN A 157 -10.44 17.03 0.67
N LEU A 158 -9.60 16.91 1.70
CA LEU A 158 -9.69 15.80 2.64
C LEU A 158 -10.98 15.90 3.44
N LEU A 159 -11.67 14.77 3.56
CA LEU A 159 -12.84 14.62 4.39
C LEU A 159 -12.43 14.48 5.87
N SER A 160 -13.43 14.45 6.75
CA SER A 160 -13.18 14.06 8.14
C SER A 160 -12.60 12.63 8.20
N ILE A 161 -11.94 12.27 9.31
CA ILE A 161 -11.36 10.94 9.47
C ILE A 161 -12.40 9.81 9.28
N PRO A 162 -13.59 9.88 9.89
CA PRO A 162 -14.61 8.85 9.69
C PRO A 162 -15.06 8.72 8.23
N GLU A 163 -15.16 9.85 7.51
CA GLU A 163 -15.56 9.86 6.11
C GLU A 163 -14.48 9.25 5.20
N GLU A 164 -13.20 9.56 5.40
CA GLU A 164 -12.10 8.94 4.65
C GLU A 164 -12.02 7.42 4.90
N GLN A 165 -12.23 6.99 6.15
CA GLN A 165 -12.29 5.58 6.50
C GLN A 165 -13.47 4.89 5.81
N LEU A 166 -14.64 5.54 5.78
CA LEU A 166 -15.83 5.04 5.09
C LEU A 166 -15.57 4.91 3.58
N VAL A 167 -15.03 5.95 2.92
CA VAL A 167 -14.70 5.93 1.49
C VAL A 167 -13.70 4.80 1.19
N THR A 168 -12.67 4.65 2.00
CA THR A 168 -11.68 3.56 1.86
C THR A 168 -12.36 2.20 1.97
N GLY A 169 -13.22 1.98 2.97
CA GLY A 169 -13.97 0.74 3.14
C GLY A 169 -14.92 0.44 1.98
N LEU A 170 -15.56 1.47 1.42
CA LEU A 170 -16.46 1.34 0.26
C LEU A 170 -15.69 1.08 -1.05
N SER A 171 -14.44 1.53 -1.17
CA SER A 171 -13.66 1.41 -2.42
C SER A 171 -13.40 -0.05 -2.84
N VAL A 172 -13.20 -0.94 -1.87
CA VAL A 172 -12.90 -2.36 -2.11
C VAL A 172 -14.06 -3.10 -2.77
N ASN A 173 -15.29 -2.84 -2.32
CA ASN A 173 -16.47 -3.55 -2.80
C ASN A 173 -17.24 -2.78 -3.89
N GLY A 174 -17.19 -1.45 -3.87
CA GLY A 174 -17.89 -0.61 -4.83
C GLY A 174 -17.17 -0.59 -6.17
N LEU A 175 -16.12 0.24 -6.27
CA LEU A 175 -15.47 0.53 -7.55
C LEU A 175 -14.88 -0.71 -8.22
N GLN A 176 -14.19 -1.55 -7.44
CA GLN A 176 -13.57 -2.77 -7.95
C GLN A 176 -14.61 -3.80 -8.39
N GLY A 177 -15.71 -3.96 -7.64
CA GLY A 177 -16.83 -4.83 -8.03
C GLY A 177 -17.42 -4.43 -9.37
N TRP A 178 -17.66 -3.13 -9.59
CA TRP A 178 -18.12 -2.62 -10.89
C TRP A 178 -17.09 -2.86 -12.00
N GLY A 179 -15.81 -2.65 -11.75
CA GLY A 179 -14.74 -2.89 -12.71
C GLY A 179 -14.66 -4.36 -13.16
N ASN A 180 -14.79 -5.30 -12.21
CA ASN A 180 -14.84 -6.73 -12.49
C ASN A 180 -16.06 -7.07 -13.35
N LEU A 181 -17.24 -6.59 -12.97
CA LEU A 181 -18.48 -6.80 -13.73
C LEU A 181 -18.37 -6.34 -15.19
N TYR A 182 -17.85 -5.12 -15.42
CA TYR A 182 -17.66 -4.61 -16.78
C TYR A 182 -16.66 -5.44 -17.59
N THR A 183 -15.58 -5.88 -16.94
CA THR A 183 -14.56 -6.73 -17.58
C THR A 183 -15.16 -8.06 -18.01
N GLU A 184 -15.91 -8.72 -17.12
CA GLU A 184 -16.57 -9.98 -17.40
C GLU A 184 -17.65 -9.85 -18.48
N PHE A 185 -18.47 -8.79 -18.43
CA PHE A 185 -19.43 -8.49 -19.47
C PHE A 185 -18.76 -8.30 -20.84
N ALA A 186 -17.67 -7.52 -20.91
CA ALA A 186 -16.93 -7.31 -22.14
C ALA A 186 -16.32 -8.62 -22.68
N MET A 187 -15.77 -9.47 -21.79
CA MET A 187 -15.28 -10.80 -22.16
C MET A 187 -16.41 -11.67 -22.74
N ALA A 188 -17.60 -11.66 -22.14
CA ALA A 188 -18.75 -12.41 -22.61
C ALA A 188 -19.20 -11.99 -24.02
N VAL A 189 -19.26 -10.67 -24.26
CA VAL A 189 -19.60 -10.12 -25.59
C VAL A 189 -18.54 -10.49 -26.63
N ALA A 190 -17.25 -10.34 -26.30
CA ALA A 190 -16.16 -10.64 -27.22
C ALA A 190 -16.10 -12.13 -27.58
N ALA A 191 -16.20 -13.02 -26.59
CA ALA A 191 -16.21 -14.47 -26.83
C ALA A 191 -17.37 -14.89 -27.74
N ARG A 192 -18.56 -14.31 -27.52
CA ARG A 192 -19.72 -14.55 -28.39
C ARG A 192 -19.50 -14.04 -29.82
N ALA A 193 -18.92 -12.85 -29.98
CA ALA A 193 -18.62 -12.29 -31.29
C ALA A 193 -17.61 -13.14 -32.07
N ASP A 194 -16.60 -13.69 -31.37
CA ASP A 194 -15.55 -14.52 -31.94
C ASP A 194 -15.94 -16.01 -32.09
N GLY A 195 -17.15 -16.40 -31.65
CA GLY A 195 -17.60 -17.79 -31.66
C GLY A 195 -16.80 -18.72 -30.73
N ARG A 196 -16.21 -18.16 -29.67
CA ARG A 196 -15.43 -18.91 -28.67
C ARG A 196 -16.29 -19.28 -27.48
N GLU A 197 -16.11 -20.50 -26.99
CA GLU A 197 -16.67 -20.90 -25.69
C GLU A 197 -15.89 -20.25 -24.56
N ILE A 198 -16.63 -19.87 -23.51
CA ILE A 198 -16.06 -19.26 -22.32
C ILE A 198 -15.76 -20.36 -21.31
N PRO A 199 -14.53 -20.45 -20.76
CA PRO A 199 -14.22 -21.44 -19.75
C PRO A 199 -15.13 -21.32 -18.52
N VAL A 200 -15.41 -22.45 -17.89
CA VAL A 200 -16.21 -22.51 -16.66
C VAL A 200 -15.53 -21.69 -15.57
N ASN A 201 -16.32 -20.91 -14.81
CA ASN A 201 -15.89 -20.02 -13.72
C ASN A 201 -15.09 -18.77 -14.15
N TRP A 202 -15.16 -18.36 -15.42
CA TRP A 202 -14.56 -17.10 -15.88
C TRP A 202 -15.51 -15.90 -15.86
N LEU A 203 -16.81 -16.16 -15.69
CA LEU A 203 -17.83 -15.14 -15.52
C LEU A 203 -18.57 -15.42 -14.22
N ASP A 204 -18.56 -14.43 -13.34
CA ASP A 204 -19.42 -14.32 -12.16
C ASP A 204 -20.42 -13.18 -12.40
N VAL A 205 -21.03 -13.18 -13.59
CA VAL A 205 -21.99 -12.15 -13.98
C VAL A 205 -23.33 -12.41 -13.29
N PRO A 206 -23.88 -11.42 -12.55
CA PRO A 206 -25.16 -11.56 -11.88
C PRO A 206 -26.28 -11.76 -12.92
N SER A 207 -27.20 -12.67 -12.62
CA SER A 207 -28.42 -12.85 -13.38
C SER A 207 -29.40 -11.69 -13.15
N VAL A 208 -30.47 -11.64 -13.95
CA VAL A 208 -31.58 -10.70 -13.73
C VAL A 208 -32.20 -10.90 -12.33
N GLN A 209 -32.26 -12.14 -11.85
CA GLN A 209 -32.76 -12.47 -10.52
C GLN A 209 -31.83 -11.95 -9.41
N ASP A 210 -30.51 -12.04 -9.60
CA ASP A 210 -29.53 -11.50 -8.66
C ASP A 210 -29.63 -9.97 -8.60
N GLY A 211 -29.76 -9.33 -9.77
CA GLY A 211 -30.02 -7.89 -9.85
C GLY A 211 -31.32 -7.47 -9.16
N ALA A 212 -32.42 -8.20 -9.37
CA ALA A 212 -33.69 -7.93 -8.70
C ALA A 212 -33.61 -8.12 -7.18
N THR A 213 -32.79 -9.07 -6.71
CA THR A 213 -32.52 -9.28 -5.29
C THR A 213 -31.72 -8.12 -4.69
N GLY A 214 -30.70 -7.63 -5.41
CA GLY A 214 -29.96 -6.43 -5.02
C GLY A 214 -30.84 -5.18 -4.90
N VAL A 215 -31.77 -4.96 -5.84
CA VAL A 215 -32.72 -3.84 -5.76
C VAL A 215 -33.64 -3.95 -4.54
N ARG A 216 -34.14 -5.17 -4.24
CA ARG A 216 -34.95 -5.41 -3.02
C ARG A 216 -34.18 -5.14 -1.74
N PHE A 217 -32.90 -5.48 -1.70
CA PHE A 217 -32.03 -5.16 -0.57
C PHE A 217 -31.88 -3.64 -0.39
N ILE A 218 -31.63 -2.87 -1.46
CA ILE A 218 -31.53 -1.41 -1.39
C ILE A 218 -32.83 -0.79 -0.87
N ASP A 219 -33.98 -1.24 -1.39
CA ASP A 219 -35.30 -0.80 -0.90
C ASP A 219 -35.48 -1.09 0.60
N ALA A 220 -35.07 -2.28 1.06
CA ALA A 220 -35.10 -2.64 2.47
C ALA A 220 -34.21 -1.72 3.33
N CYS A 221 -32.99 -1.37 2.89
CA CYS A 221 -32.15 -0.40 3.59
C CYS A 221 -32.82 0.97 3.72
N VAL A 222 -33.49 1.44 2.66
CA VAL A 222 -34.23 2.72 2.68
C VAL A 222 -35.40 2.66 3.67
N ARG A 223 -36.19 1.57 3.63
CA ARG A 223 -37.31 1.37 4.56
C ARG A 223 -36.84 1.28 6.02
N SER A 224 -35.71 0.63 6.28
CA SER A 224 -35.09 0.54 7.60
C SER A 224 -34.68 1.92 8.11
N ASN A 225 -33.98 2.71 7.29
CA ASN A 225 -33.55 4.06 7.66
C ASN A 225 -34.74 5.00 7.94
N GLN A 226 -35.81 4.93 7.15
CA GLN A 226 -37.04 5.69 7.38
C GLN A 226 -37.79 5.26 8.65
N SER A 227 -37.48 4.07 9.16
CA SER A 227 -38.09 3.46 10.34
C SER A 227 -37.11 3.39 11.52
N ASP A 228 -36.22 4.40 11.63
CA ASP A 228 -35.25 4.55 12.73
C ASP A 228 -34.31 3.34 12.89
N ALA A 229 -33.76 2.88 11.76
CA ALA A 229 -32.81 1.76 11.66
C ALA A 229 -33.33 0.41 12.22
N THR A 230 -34.62 0.13 12.04
CA THR A 230 -35.23 -1.14 12.46
C THR A 230 -35.03 -2.27 11.43
N TRP A 231 -35.04 -3.52 11.89
CA TRP A 231 -34.96 -4.69 11.01
C TRP A 231 -36.20 -4.83 10.14
N VAL A 232 -35.99 -5.03 8.83
CA VAL A 232 -37.06 -5.23 7.84
C VAL A 232 -36.81 -6.50 7.03
N ASN A 233 -37.89 -7.17 6.62
CA ASN A 233 -37.81 -8.35 5.76
C ASN A 233 -37.52 -7.95 4.29
N ILE A 234 -36.75 -8.80 3.61
CA ILE A 234 -36.40 -8.74 2.19
C ILE A 234 -37.10 -9.87 1.44
#